data_AF-A0A7W1TGJ8-F1
#
_entry.id   AF-A0A7W1TGJ8-F1
#
_cell.length_a   1.000
_cell.length_b   1.000
_cell.length_c   1.000
_cell.angle_alpha   90.00
_cell.angle_beta   90.00
_cell.angle_gamma   90.00
#
_symmetry.space_group_name_H-M   'P 1'
#
loop_
_entity.id
_entity.type
_entity.pdbx_description
1 polymer ?
#
loop_
_entity_poly.entity_id
_entity_poly.type
_entity_poly.pdbx_seq_one_letter_code
_entity_poly.pdbx_strand_id
1 'polypeptide(L)'
;MIEVADVFRRFAPDYLAAHGASMLPSHQRAIADILACRTEALGGHLWRCDQCSAERFSYHSCKNRSCPKCHADQTERWLHARRAEMLPSRYFHVTVTVPEELREVLRANQRDGYAILMKAAAEAIIELARDPRHVGGTVGVLAVLHTWTQQLAFHPHVHCLVTGGGVSEDGSLWHPARNDFIVPVKALAKLVRGKLRAAFAARRPDLVLPEAAWSKPWVVHCTAWGEGQQAVLDYLARYVFRVAITNARIVGLDDQAVTIRHKHRKSNRWRTSRIPGHEFMRRFLQHVLPKGLHKVRYFGLWHPARREQAARARLLLQLDRPATAR
;
A
#
# COMPACT_ATOMS: atom_id res chain seq x y z
N MET A 1 26.18 -5.36 0.76
CA MET A 1 24.93 -4.70 1.22
C MET A 1 24.16 -5.73 2.02
N ILE A 2 23.71 -5.41 3.23
CA ILE A 2 22.92 -6.34 4.06
C ILE A 2 21.49 -6.40 3.51
N GLU A 3 20.99 -7.61 3.28
CA GLU A 3 19.64 -7.87 2.80
C GLU A 3 18.74 -8.43 3.90
N VAL A 4 17.41 -8.33 3.73
CA VAL A 4 16.47 -9.01 4.62
C VAL A 4 16.72 -10.53 4.66
N ALA A 5 17.20 -11.12 3.56
CA ALA A 5 17.55 -12.53 3.52
C ALA A 5 18.70 -12.87 4.49
N ASP A 6 19.69 -11.98 4.67
CA ASP A 6 20.78 -12.18 5.63
C ASP A 6 20.27 -12.18 7.07
N VAL A 7 19.35 -11.25 7.37
CA VAL A 7 18.67 -11.20 8.68
C VAL A 7 17.87 -12.48 8.93
N PHE A 8 17.16 -12.98 7.91
CA PHE A 8 16.38 -14.21 8.02
C PHE A 8 17.28 -15.43 8.20
N ARG A 9 18.39 -15.53 7.46
CA ARG A 9 19.37 -16.62 7.66
C ARG A 9 19.90 -16.63 9.09
N ARG A 10 20.11 -15.45 9.68
CA ARG A 10 20.62 -15.33 11.04
C ARG A 10 19.59 -15.71 12.11
N PHE A 11 18.35 -15.22 12.01
CA PHE A 11 17.39 -15.30 13.13
C PHE A 11 16.17 -16.19 12.88
N ALA A 12 15.91 -16.62 11.64
CA ALA A 12 14.76 -17.48 11.35
C ALA A 12 14.84 -18.87 12.02
N PRO A 13 16.00 -19.55 12.12
CA PRO A 13 16.06 -20.87 12.76
C PRO A 13 15.53 -20.85 14.20
N ASP A 14 16.07 -19.98 15.05
CA ASP A 14 15.65 -19.84 16.45
C ASP A 14 14.19 -19.38 16.56
N TYR A 15 13.77 -18.46 15.69
CA TYR A 15 12.39 -17.96 15.67
C TYR A 15 11.39 -19.04 15.25
N LEU A 16 11.75 -19.91 14.32
CA LEU A 16 10.94 -21.06 13.91
C LEU A 16 10.92 -22.13 14.99
N ALA A 17 12.02 -22.38 15.69
CA ALA A 17 12.06 -23.30 16.82
C ALA A 17 11.12 -22.83 17.95
N ALA A 18 11.14 -21.53 18.27
CA ALA A 18 10.33 -20.96 19.35
C ALA A 18 8.85 -20.76 18.99
N HIS A 19 8.52 -20.45 17.74
CA HIS A 19 7.17 -19.99 17.34
C HIS A 19 6.55 -20.74 16.16
N GLY A 20 7.27 -21.66 15.52
CA GLY A 20 6.86 -22.31 14.28
C GLY A 20 5.52 -23.03 14.37
N ALA A 21 5.23 -23.69 15.51
CA ALA A 21 4.02 -24.47 15.73
C ALA A 21 2.72 -23.64 15.71
N SER A 22 2.75 -22.39 16.17
CA SER A 22 1.59 -21.48 16.18
C SER A 22 1.65 -20.43 15.06
N MET A 23 2.64 -20.53 14.17
CA MET A 23 2.87 -19.57 13.12
C MET A 23 1.88 -19.72 11.96
N LEU A 24 1.37 -18.59 11.47
CA LEU A 24 0.50 -18.58 10.28
C LEU A 24 1.22 -19.19 9.06
N PRO A 25 0.53 -19.99 8.22
CA PRO A 25 1.14 -20.57 7.02
C PRO A 25 1.74 -19.53 6.06
N SER A 26 1.16 -18.33 6.00
CA SER A 26 1.70 -17.21 5.20
C SER A 26 3.05 -16.72 5.72
N HIS A 27 3.27 -16.73 7.04
CA HIS A 27 4.53 -16.33 7.64
C HIS A 27 5.62 -17.38 7.38
N GLN A 28 5.32 -18.67 7.60
CA GLN A 28 6.24 -19.77 7.29
C GLN A 28 6.65 -19.74 5.83
N ARG A 29 5.69 -19.56 4.91
CA ARG A 29 5.96 -19.43 3.48
C ARG A 29 6.82 -18.22 3.15
N ALA A 30 6.57 -17.06 3.77
CA ALA A 30 7.40 -15.88 3.58
C ALA A 30 8.85 -16.09 4.06
N ILE A 31 9.06 -16.79 5.18
CA ILE A 31 10.40 -17.15 5.65
C ILE A 31 11.11 -18.02 4.62
N ALA A 32 10.49 -19.14 4.23
CA ALA A 32 11.06 -20.07 3.26
C ALA A 32 11.39 -19.39 1.92
N ASP A 33 10.45 -18.63 1.37
CA ASP A 33 10.62 -17.94 0.09
C ASP A 33 11.73 -16.88 0.16
N ILE A 34 11.85 -16.13 1.26
CA ILE A 34 12.89 -15.10 1.42
C ILE A 34 14.28 -15.74 1.57
N LEU A 35 14.39 -16.86 2.29
CA LEU A 35 15.64 -17.60 2.44
C LEU A 35 16.13 -18.20 1.11
N ALA A 36 15.22 -18.76 0.30
CA ALA A 36 15.52 -19.33 -1.00
C ALA A 36 15.71 -18.28 -2.12
N CYS A 37 15.36 -17.02 -1.86
CA CYS A 37 15.36 -15.99 -2.89
C CYS A 37 16.76 -15.73 -3.46
N ARG A 38 16.91 -15.87 -4.79
CA ARG A 38 18.18 -15.66 -5.51
C ARG A 38 19.30 -16.60 -5.03
N THR A 39 18.95 -17.85 -4.73
CA THR A 39 19.90 -18.93 -4.50
C THR A 39 19.68 -20.05 -5.51
N GLU A 40 20.61 -21.01 -5.55
CA GLU A 40 20.51 -22.21 -6.40
C GLU A 40 19.25 -23.04 -6.15
N ALA A 41 18.64 -22.94 -4.96
CA ALA A 41 17.42 -23.65 -4.60
C ALA A 41 16.22 -23.30 -5.50
N LEU A 42 16.25 -22.15 -6.18
CA LEU A 42 15.23 -21.73 -7.15
C LEU A 42 15.69 -21.89 -8.60
N GLY A 43 16.85 -22.50 -8.84
CA GLY A 43 17.48 -22.56 -10.16
C GLY A 43 17.98 -21.20 -10.65
N GLY A 44 18.47 -21.17 -11.88
CA GLY A 44 19.08 -19.98 -12.47
C GLY A 44 19.29 -20.09 -13.97
N HIS A 45 19.84 -19.02 -14.55
CA HIS A 45 20.39 -19.03 -15.90
C HIS A 45 21.89 -18.81 -15.82
N LEU A 46 22.65 -19.54 -16.63
CA LEU A 46 24.06 -19.30 -16.86
C LEU A 46 24.19 -18.49 -18.15
N TRP A 47 24.74 -17.29 -18.03
CA TRP A 47 25.06 -16.43 -19.16
C TRP A 47 26.55 -16.54 -19.44
N ARG A 48 26.94 -16.74 -20.70
CA ARG A 48 28.33 -16.70 -21.13
C ARG A 48 28.51 -15.54 -22.10
N CYS A 49 29.50 -14.68 -21.86
CA CYS A 49 29.85 -13.62 -22.78
C CYS A 49 30.48 -14.21 -24.04
N ASP A 50 30.00 -13.79 -25.21
CA ASP A 50 30.51 -14.18 -26.53
C ASP A 50 31.89 -13.59 -26.85
N GLN A 51 32.29 -12.51 -26.18
CA GLN A 51 33.58 -11.84 -26.42
C GLN A 51 34.70 -12.31 -25.49
N CYS A 52 34.41 -12.50 -24.20
CA CYS A 52 35.45 -12.83 -23.19
C CYS A 52 35.22 -14.17 -22.49
N SER A 53 34.20 -14.94 -22.89
CA SER A 53 33.80 -16.22 -22.28
C SER A 53 33.46 -16.15 -20.78
N ALA A 54 33.36 -14.94 -20.20
CA ALA A 54 33.01 -14.77 -18.79
C ALA A 54 31.61 -15.33 -18.53
N GLU A 55 31.51 -16.15 -17.49
CA GLU A 55 30.26 -16.76 -17.06
C GLU A 55 29.63 -16.00 -15.91
N ARG A 56 28.31 -15.82 -15.98
CA ARG A 56 27.52 -15.18 -14.94
C ARG A 56 26.28 -15.99 -14.64
N PHE A 57 26.19 -16.51 -13.42
CA PHE A 57 24.98 -17.12 -12.90
C PHE A 57 23.98 -16.05 -12.45
N SER A 58 22.72 -16.24 -12.82
CA SER A 58 21.60 -15.40 -12.40
C SER A 58 20.49 -16.28 -11.83
N TYR A 59 20.43 -16.36 -10.49
CA TYR A 59 19.42 -17.16 -9.78
C TYR A 59 18.01 -16.54 -9.87
N HIS A 60 16.99 -17.39 -9.88
CA HIS A 60 15.60 -16.95 -9.96
C HIS A 60 15.13 -16.30 -8.65
N SER A 61 14.14 -15.40 -8.77
CA SER A 61 13.53 -14.71 -7.64
C SER A 61 12.39 -15.53 -7.02
N CYS A 62 12.18 -15.45 -5.70
CA CYS A 62 11.07 -16.16 -5.06
C CYS A 62 9.67 -15.60 -5.38
N LYS A 63 9.59 -14.38 -5.93
CA LYS A 63 8.33 -13.67 -6.28
C LYS A 63 7.35 -13.47 -5.11
N ASN A 64 7.77 -13.75 -3.87
CA ASN A 64 6.94 -13.50 -2.69
C ASN A 64 6.74 -11.99 -2.51
N ARG A 65 5.48 -11.56 -2.33
CA ARG A 65 5.08 -10.15 -2.17
C ARG A 65 5.68 -9.41 -0.96
N SER A 66 6.33 -10.13 -0.06
CA SER A 66 6.99 -9.58 1.13
C SER A 66 8.50 -9.45 0.92
N CYS A 67 9.06 -10.00 -0.17
CA CYS A 67 10.48 -10.00 -0.42
C CYS A 67 10.94 -8.64 -1.00
N PRO A 68 11.80 -7.86 -0.31
CA PRO A 68 12.26 -6.56 -0.81
C PRO A 68 13.08 -6.63 -2.11
N LYS A 69 13.58 -7.82 -2.47
CA LYS A 69 14.49 -8.02 -3.61
C LYS A 69 13.76 -8.30 -4.93
N CYS A 70 12.51 -8.77 -4.89
CA CYS A 70 11.85 -9.33 -6.07
C CYS A 70 11.02 -8.33 -6.89
N HIS A 71 10.65 -7.18 -6.31
CA HIS A 71 9.54 -6.39 -6.85
C HIS A 71 9.89 -5.40 -7.94
N ALA A 72 11.17 -5.19 -8.29
CA ALA A 72 11.55 -4.16 -9.28
C ALA A 72 10.83 -4.36 -10.63
N ASP A 73 11.10 -5.46 -11.33
CA ASP A 73 10.52 -5.72 -12.67
C ASP A 73 8.99 -5.89 -12.63
N GLN A 74 8.45 -6.40 -11.53
CA GLN A 74 7.00 -6.48 -11.34
C GLN A 74 6.38 -5.10 -11.19
N THR A 75 7.05 -4.22 -10.44
CA THR A 75 6.63 -2.83 -10.23
C THR A 75 6.64 -2.11 -11.57
N GLU A 76 7.72 -2.19 -12.32
CA GLU A 76 7.85 -1.51 -13.61
C GLU A 76 6.79 -1.95 -14.62
N ARG A 77 6.62 -3.26 -14.84
CA ARG A 77 5.59 -3.77 -15.75
C ARG A 77 4.18 -3.37 -15.33
N TRP A 78 3.89 -3.42 -14.03
CA TRP A 78 2.59 -3.02 -13.53
C TRP A 78 2.36 -1.51 -13.65
N LEU A 79 3.39 -0.69 -13.37
CA LEU A 79 3.34 0.76 -13.57
C LEU A 79 3.09 1.11 -15.03
N HIS A 80 3.77 0.44 -15.96
CA HIS A 80 3.56 0.61 -17.40
C HIS A 80 2.11 0.30 -17.79
N ALA A 81 1.58 -0.84 -17.35
CA ALA A 81 0.19 -1.22 -17.62
C ALA A 81 -0.83 -0.24 -17.01
N ARG A 82 -0.54 0.33 -15.82
CA ARG A 82 -1.42 1.30 -15.16
C ARG A 82 -1.31 2.71 -15.71
N ARG A 83 -0.20 3.10 -16.34
CA ARG A 83 -0.05 4.40 -16.99
C ARG A 83 -1.18 4.69 -17.97
N ALA A 84 -1.55 3.69 -18.77
CA ALA A 84 -2.63 3.77 -19.75
C ALA A 84 -4.03 3.89 -19.12
N GLU A 85 -4.19 3.65 -17.82
CA GLU A 85 -5.47 3.76 -17.09
C GLU A 85 -5.62 5.10 -16.36
N MET A 86 -4.58 5.93 -16.33
CA MET A 86 -4.62 7.22 -15.64
C MET A 86 -5.32 8.30 -16.47
N LEU A 87 -5.95 9.22 -15.77
CA LEU A 87 -6.70 10.33 -16.35
C LEU A 87 -5.80 11.56 -16.40
N PRO A 88 -5.89 12.39 -17.45
CA PRO A 88 -5.11 13.62 -17.56
C PRO A 88 -5.68 14.73 -16.65
N SER A 89 -5.77 14.47 -15.35
CA SER A 89 -6.29 15.39 -14.33
C SER A 89 -5.32 15.51 -13.14
N ARG A 90 -5.67 16.38 -12.18
CA ARG A 90 -4.98 16.46 -10.89
C ARG A 90 -5.21 15.20 -10.08
N TYR A 91 -4.37 14.99 -9.06
CA TYR A 91 -4.53 13.90 -8.12
C TYR A 91 -4.36 14.36 -6.68
N PHE A 92 -5.12 13.73 -5.79
CA PHE A 92 -5.04 13.92 -4.36
C PHE A 92 -4.58 12.64 -3.69
N HIS A 93 -3.70 12.79 -2.70
CA HIS A 93 -3.32 11.72 -1.80
C HIS A 93 -4.10 11.87 -0.50
N VAL A 94 -4.96 10.89 -0.22
CA VAL A 94 -5.71 10.80 1.03
C VAL A 94 -5.13 9.66 1.86
N THR A 95 -4.73 9.92 3.10
CA THR A 95 -4.30 8.88 4.03
C THR A 95 -5.28 8.77 5.18
N VAL A 96 -5.83 7.58 5.36
CA VAL A 96 -6.76 7.23 6.44
C VAL A 96 -6.04 6.34 7.44
N THR A 97 -5.96 6.80 8.69
CA THR A 97 -5.35 6.06 9.79
C THR A 97 -6.39 5.75 10.85
N VAL A 98 -6.44 4.50 11.30
CA VAL A 98 -7.31 4.09 12.40
C VAL A 98 -6.68 4.43 13.75
N PRO A 99 -7.50 4.65 14.79
CA PRO A 99 -6.98 4.78 16.14
C PRO A 99 -6.30 3.51 16.65
N GLU A 100 -5.47 3.64 17.69
CA GLU A 100 -4.62 2.55 18.16
C GLU A 100 -5.38 1.35 18.74
N GLU A 101 -6.54 1.60 19.34
CA GLU A 101 -7.42 0.61 19.96
C GLU A 101 -7.97 -0.37 18.90
N LEU A 102 -8.16 0.07 17.66
CA LEU A 102 -8.59 -0.82 16.58
C LEU A 102 -7.45 -1.69 16.03
N ARG A 103 -6.19 -1.41 16.38
CA ARG A 103 -5.06 -2.12 15.78
C ARG A 103 -5.08 -3.60 16.15
N GLU A 104 -5.39 -3.94 17.39
CA GLU A 104 -5.39 -5.35 17.81
C GLU A 104 -6.52 -6.13 17.13
N VAL A 105 -7.73 -5.57 17.08
CA VAL A 105 -8.87 -6.15 16.36
C VAL A 105 -8.53 -6.36 14.89
N LEU A 106 -7.91 -5.38 14.22
CA LEU A 106 -7.50 -5.49 12.83
C LEU A 106 -6.38 -6.52 12.62
N ARG A 107 -5.44 -6.62 13.56
CA ARG A 107 -4.35 -7.61 13.51
C ARG A 107 -4.89 -9.03 13.64
N ALA A 108 -5.88 -9.25 14.50
CA ALA A 108 -6.54 -10.55 14.68
C ALA A 108 -7.46 -10.91 13.51
N ASN A 109 -8.10 -9.91 12.88
CA ASN A 109 -9.11 -10.11 11.84
C ASN A 109 -8.67 -9.57 10.47
N GLN A 110 -7.45 -9.90 10.06
CA GLN A 110 -6.78 -9.27 8.91
C GLN A 110 -7.58 -9.30 7.61
N ARG A 111 -8.22 -10.43 7.28
CA ARG A 111 -8.94 -10.59 6.00
C ARG A 111 -10.10 -9.60 5.89
N ASP A 112 -11.01 -9.62 6.86
CA ASP A 112 -12.19 -8.76 6.86
C ASP A 112 -11.82 -7.34 7.26
N GLY A 113 -11.04 -7.16 8.32
CA GLY A 113 -10.71 -5.86 8.88
C GLY A 113 -10.00 -4.94 7.89
N TYR A 114 -9.00 -5.46 7.16
CA TYR A 114 -8.33 -4.65 6.13
C TYR A 114 -9.21 -4.39 4.91
N ALA A 115 -10.06 -5.35 4.53
CA ALA A 115 -11.02 -5.18 3.45
C ALA A 115 -12.05 -4.09 3.77
N ILE A 116 -12.60 -4.13 4.99
CA ILE A 116 -13.54 -3.14 5.54
C ILE A 116 -12.88 -1.77 5.60
N LEU A 117 -11.65 -1.66 6.12
CA LEU A 117 -10.94 -0.39 6.22
C LEU A 117 -10.74 0.27 4.85
N MET A 118 -10.27 -0.48 3.84
CA MET A 118 -10.10 0.06 2.49
C MET A 118 -11.44 0.47 1.86
N LYS A 119 -12.48 -0.34 2.03
CA LYS A 119 -13.82 -0.07 1.49
C LYS A 119 -14.43 1.18 2.12
N ALA A 120 -14.44 1.26 3.46
CA ALA A 120 -14.97 2.41 4.19
C ALA A 120 -14.23 3.71 3.84
N ALA A 121 -12.90 3.66 3.69
CA ALA A 121 -12.10 4.80 3.24
C ALA A 121 -12.53 5.28 1.84
N ALA A 122 -12.61 4.36 0.87
CA ALA A 122 -12.95 4.71 -0.50
C ALA A 122 -14.40 5.19 -0.65
N GLU A 123 -15.36 4.52 -0.01
CA GLU A 123 -16.77 4.91 -0.08
C GLU A 123 -17.03 6.27 0.57
N ALA A 124 -16.34 6.60 1.67
CA ALA A 124 -16.46 7.92 2.28
C ALA A 124 -15.93 9.03 1.35
N ILE A 125 -14.81 8.78 0.65
CA ILE A 125 -14.25 9.72 -0.33
C ILE A 125 -15.25 9.93 -1.48
N ILE A 126 -15.77 8.84 -2.05
CA ILE A 126 -16.68 8.88 -3.20
C ILE A 126 -18.00 9.58 -2.82
N GLU A 127 -18.57 9.26 -1.66
CA GLU A 127 -19.81 9.87 -1.19
C GLU A 127 -19.66 11.38 -1.02
N LEU A 128 -18.61 11.84 -0.34
CA LEU A 128 -18.39 13.28 -0.19
C LEU A 128 -18.10 13.97 -1.52
N ALA A 129 -17.35 13.33 -2.43
CA ALA A 129 -17.04 13.92 -3.72
C ALA A 129 -18.29 14.07 -4.61
N ARG A 130 -19.30 13.20 -4.49
CA ARG A 130 -20.55 13.31 -5.23
C ARG A 130 -21.37 14.55 -4.90
N ASP A 131 -21.18 15.13 -3.71
CA ASP A 131 -21.83 16.38 -3.34
C ASP A 131 -21.35 17.52 -4.27
N PRO A 132 -22.27 18.24 -4.95
CA PRO A 132 -21.92 19.36 -5.83
C PRO A 132 -21.19 20.51 -5.14
N ARG A 133 -21.30 20.64 -3.80
CA ARG A 133 -20.53 21.62 -3.03
C ARG A 133 -19.03 21.30 -3.00
N HIS A 134 -18.66 20.06 -3.30
CA HIS A 134 -17.28 19.58 -3.35
C HIS A 134 -16.83 19.36 -4.80
N VAL A 135 -17.14 18.20 -5.39
CA VAL A 135 -16.77 17.86 -6.76
C VAL A 135 -18.01 17.72 -7.65
N GLY A 136 -19.11 17.15 -7.15
CA GLY A 136 -20.31 16.91 -7.94
C GLY A 136 -20.24 15.67 -8.84
N GLY A 137 -19.31 14.75 -8.59
CA GLY A 137 -19.11 13.58 -9.46
C GLY A 137 -18.48 12.38 -8.76
N THR A 138 -18.54 11.23 -9.41
CA THR A 138 -17.89 9.99 -8.96
C THR A 138 -16.40 10.02 -9.31
N VAL A 139 -15.56 10.23 -8.30
CA VAL A 139 -14.09 10.17 -8.42
C VAL A 139 -13.58 8.74 -8.60
N GLY A 140 -12.39 8.59 -9.18
CA GLY A 140 -11.62 7.35 -9.15
C GLY A 140 -10.80 7.26 -7.86
N VAL A 141 -10.84 6.10 -7.18
CA VAL A 141 -10.08 5.86 -5.96
C VAL A 141 -9.26 4.57 -6.07
N LEU A 142 -7.95 4.68 -5.89
CA LEU A 142 -7.04 3.54 -5.78
C LEU A 142 -6.53 3.48 -4.34
N ALA A 143 -7.02 2.50 -3.59
CA ALA A 143 -6.68 2.29 -2.20
C ALA A 143 -5.53 1.28 -2.05
N VAL A 144 -4.57 1.59 -1.19
CA VAL A 144 -3.39 0.76 -0.89
C VAL A 144 -3.26 0.60 0.62
N LEU A 145 -3.34 -0.64 1.09
CA LEU A 145 -3.15 -0.98 2.49
C LEU A 145 -1.67 -0.98 2.88
N HIS A 146 -1.32 -0.25 3.94
CA HIS A 146 -0.04 -0.36 4.64
C HIS A 146 -0.31 -0.71 6.11
N THR A 147 0.58 -1.47 6.73
CA THR A 147 0.41 -1.93 8.12
C THR A 147 1.58 -1.62 9.03
N TRP A 148 2.55 -0.80 8.59
CA TRP A 148 3.79 -0.54 9.30
C TRP A 148 4.12 0.95 9.43
N THR A 149 4.83 1.28 10.51
CA THR A 149 5.62 2.52 10.58
C THR A 149 7.00 2.30 9.95
N GLN A 150 7.80 3.35 9.82
CA GLN A 150 9.18 3.18 9.38
C GLN A 150 9.98 2.24 10.29
N GLN A 151 9.66 2.16 11.58
CA GLN A 151 10.34 1.26 12.54
C GLN A 151 9.69 -0.14 12.62
N LEU A 152 8.85 -0.50 11.63
CA LEU A 152 8.13 -1.77 11.57
C LEU A 152 7.14 -1.99 12.74
N ALA A 153 6.69 -0.91 13.38
CA ALA A 153 5.61 -1.01 14.35
C ALA A 153 4.27 -1.17 13.61
N PHE A 154 3.36 -1.98 14.16
CA PHE A 154 2.07 -2.23 13.54
C PHE A 154 1.20 -0.97 13.52
N HIS A 155 0.86 -0.51 12.33
CA HIS A 155 0.14 0.71 12.08
C HIS A 155 -0.69 0.58 10.79
N PRO A 156 -1.87 -0.08 10.83
CA PRO A 156 -2.76 -0.20 9.68
C PRO A 156 -3.28 1.17 9.25
N HIS A 157 -3.07 1.50 7.99
CA HIS A 157 -3.58 2.70 7.34
C HIS A 157 -3.76 2.45 5.85
N VAL A 158 -4.57 3.28 5.22
CA VAL A 158 -4.85 3.20 3.79
C VAL A 158 -4.41 4.48 3.14
N HIS A 159 -3.58 4.35 2.12
CA HIS A 159 -3.30 5.42 1.18
C HIS A 159 -4.27 5.31 0.01
N CYS A 160 -4.96 6.38 -0.31
CA CYS A 160 -5.86 6.50 -1.44
C CYS A 160 -5.29 7.54 -2.40
N LEU A 161 -5.06 7.13 -3.65
CA LEU A 161 -4.90 8.05 -4.75
C LEU A 161 -6.28 8.34 -5.32
N VAL A 162 -6.63 9.61 -5.39
CA VAL A 162 -7.96 10.07 -5.81
C VAL A 162 -7.83 10.99 -7.00
N THR A 163 -8.64 10.78 -8.03
CA THR A 163 -8.70 11.72 -9.17
C THR A 163 -9.18 13.09 -8.71
N GLY A 164 -8.56 14.15 -9.22
CA GLY A 164 -8.87 15.55 -8.92
C GLY A 164 -10.10 16.05 -9.67
N GLY A 165 -11.15 15.25 -9.67
CA GLY A 165 -12.40 15.44 -10.38
C GLY A 165 -13.12 14.10 -10.52
N GLY A 166 -14.41 14.17 -10.81
CA GLY A 166 -15.29 13.01 -10.92
C GLY A 166 -16.18 13.09 -12.13
N VAL A 167 -16.68 11.95 -12.58
CA VAL A 167 -17.63 11.89 -13.68
C VAL A 167 -19.07 11.98 -13.16
N SER A 168 -19.95 12.65 -13.89
CA SER A 168 -21.40 12.63 -13.64
C SER A 168 -21.94 11.19 -13.67
N GLU A 169 -23.11 10.96 -13.08
CA GLU A 169 -23.67 9.61 -12.93
C GLU A 169 -23.95 8.92 -14.28
N ASP A 170 -24.44 9.68 -15.25
CA ASP A 170 -24.66 9.29 -16.64
C ASP A 170 -23.38 9.18 -17.48
N GLY A 171 -22.23 9.55 -16.91
CA GLY A 171 -20.92 9.50 -17.56
C GLY A 171 -20.69 10.60 -18.60
N SER A 172 -21.57 11.59 -18.72
CA SER A 172 -21.54 12.58 -19.80
C SER A 172 -20.61 13.76 -19.54
N LEU A 173 -20.37 14.12 -18.27
CA LEU A 173 -19.61 15.30 -17.89
C LEU A 173 -18.48 14.95 -16.92
N TRP A 174 -17.37 15.67 -17.06
CA TRP A 174 -16.29 15.69 -16.07
C TRP A 174 -16.43 16.92 -15.19
N HIS A 175 -16.50 16.71 -13.87
CA HIS A 175 -16.48 17.78 -12.88
C HIS A 175 -15.09 17.89 -12.25
N PRO A 176 -14.30 18.92 -12.57
CA PRO A 176 -12.98 19.11 -11.96
C PRO A 176 -13.11 19.51 -10.49
N ALA A 177 -12.23 19.00 -9.64
CA ALA A 177 -12.09 19.49 -8.27
C ALA A 177 -11.41 20.87 -8.26
N ARG A 178 -11.55 21.61 -7.16
CA ARG A 178 -10.83 22.86 -6.93
C ARG A 178 -9.34 22.58 -6.74
N ASN A 179 -8.51 23.62 -6.94
CA ASN A 179 -7.07 23.46 -7.15
C ASN A 179 -6.35 22.63 -6.09
N ASP A 180 -6.64 22.87 -4.81
CA ASP A 180 -6.02 22.28 -3.63
C ASP A 180 -7.05 21.62 -2.70
N PHE A 181 -8.31 21.52 -3.15
CA PHE A 181 -9.43 21.05 -2.34
C PHE A 181 -10.30 20.06 -3.11
N ILE A 182 -10.46 18.86 -2.54
CA ILE A 182 -11.34 17.82 -3.07
C ILE A 182 -12.53 17.53 -2.14
N VAL A 183 -12.30 17.38 -0.83
CA VAL A 183 -13.35 17.14 0.17
C VAL A 183 -12.93 17.70 1.55
N PRO A 184 -13.89 18.04 2.43
CA PRO A 184 -13.58 18.51 3.78
C PRO A 184 -13.07 17.37 4.67
N VAL A 185 -11.79 17.43 5.06
CA VAL A 185 -11.10 16.35 5.79
C VAL A 185 -11.75 15.98 7.12
N LYS A 186 -12.28 16.96 7.86
CA LYS A 186 -13.00 16.70 9.14
C LYS A 186 -14.29 15.91 8.92
N ALA A 187 -15.03 16.21 7.85
CA ALA A 187 -16.24 15.47 7.49
C ALA A 187 -15.88 14.07 7.00
N LEU A 188 -14.83 13.97 6.18
CA LEU A 188 -14.30 12.68 5.70
C LEU A 188 -13.89 11.77 6.85
N ALA A 189 -13.17 12.27 7.85
CA ALA A 189 -12.79 11.48 9.02
C ALA A 189 -14.01 10.93 9.79
N LYS A 190 -15.06 11.75 9.97
CA LYS A 190 -16.32 11.31 10.60
C LYS A 190 -17.04 10.25 9.76
N LEU A 191 -17.08 10.43 8.44
CA LEU A 191 -17.77 9.51 7.54
C LEU A 191 -17.04 8.16 7.43
N VAL A 192 -15.71 8.17 7.33
CA VAL A 192 -14.90 6.94 7.39
C VAL A 192 -15.16 6.19 8.70
N ARG A 193 -15.14 6.90 9.84
CA ARG A 193 -15.43 6.30 11.15
C ARG A 193 -16.81 5.63 11.17
N GLY A 194 -17.85 6.33 10.71
CA GLY A 194 -19.21 5.81 10.66
C GLY A 194 -19.34 4.59 9.75
N LYS A 195 -18.84 4.67 8.50
CA LYS A 195 -18.86 3.57 7.54
C LYS A 195 -18.10 2.34 8.03
N LEU A 196 -16.96 2.55 8.67
CA LEU A 196 -16.15 1.46 9.21
C LEU A 196 -16.88 0.75 10.36
N ARG A 197 -17.48 1.50 11.30
CA ARG A 197 -18.33 0.94 12.37
C ARG A 197 -19.48 0.12 11.81
N ALA A 198 -20.22 0.69 10.87
CA ALA A 198 -21.36 0.02 10.23
C ALA A 198 -20.95 -1.25 9.48
N ALA A 199 -19.82 -1.20 8.75
CA ALA A 199 -19.32 -2.35 8.01
C ALA A 199 -18.84 -3.49 8.92
N PHE A 200 -18.25 -3.19 10.09
CA PHE A 200 -17.97 -4.24 11.08
C PHE A 200 -19.25 -4.84 11.64
N ALA A 201 -20.22 -4.01 12.05
CA ALA A 201 -21.49 -4.51 12.57
C ALA A 201 -22.21 -5.43 11.57
N ALA A 202 -22.16 -5.10 10.29
CA ALA A 202 -22.79 -5.90 9.24
C ALA A 202 -22.00 -7.18 8.89
N ARG A 203 -20.66 -7.13 8.86
CA ARG A 203 -19.83 -8.22 8.33
C ARG A 203 -19.27 -9.15 9.41
N ARG A 204 -19.05 -8.61 10.60
CA ARG A 204 -18.45 -9.28 11.77
C ARG A 204 -19.16 -8.85 13.05
N PRO A 205 -20.48 -9.13 13.17
CA PRO A 205 -21.25 -8.81 14.38
C PRO A 205 -20.73 -9.55 15.62
N ASP A 206 -19.94 -10.61 15.43
CA ASP A 206 -19.28 -11.39 16.47
C ASP A 206 -18.14 -10.64 17.18
N LEU A 207 -17.61 -9.57 16.59
CA LEU A 207 -16.47 -8.85 17.13
C LEU A 207 -16.88 -7.79 18.16
N VAL A 208 -16.30 -7.87 19.34
CA VAL A 208 -16.34 -6.80 20.33
C VAL A 208 -15.33 -5.72 19.93
N LEU A 209 -15.83 -4.54 19.54
CA LEU A 209 -15.01 -3.41 19.14
C LEU A 209 -14.81 -2.45 20.33
N PRO A 210 -13.60 -1.92 20.55
CA PRO A 210 -13.34 -1.01 21.66
C PRO A 210 -14.07 0.32 21.49
N GLU A 211 -14.97 0.66 22.42
CA GLU A 211 -15.81 1.87 22.29
C GLU A 211 -14.98 3.17 22.24
N ALA A 212 -13.84 3.19 22.92
CA ALA A 212 -12.88 4.30 22.89
C ALA A 212 -12.40 4.66 21.47
N ALA A 213 -12.41 3.72 20.51
CA ALA A 213 -12.07 4.01 19.13
C ALA A 213 -13.10 4.94 18.45
N TRP A 214 -14.34 4.94 18.92
CA TRP A 214 -15.46 5.63 18.26
C TRP A 214 -15.76 7.00 18.86
N SER A 215 -15.41 7.22 20.13
CA SER A 215 -15.64 8.50 20.82
C SER A 215 -14.65 9.58 20.42
N LYS A 216 -13.42 9.22 20.02
CA LYS A 216 -12.39 10.20 19.68
C LYS A 216 -12.40 10.67 18.22
N PRO A 217 -11.79 11.83 17.93
CA PRO A 217 -11.56 12.29 16.56
C PRO A 217 -10.62 11.35 15.80
N TRP A 218 -10.99 11.03 14.56
CA TRP A 218 -10.14 10.27 13.64
C TRP A 218 -9.27 11.20 12.82
N VAL A 219 -8.09 10.72 12.41
CA VAL A 219 -7.13 11.49 11.62
C VAL A 219 -7.17 11.00 10.18
N VAL A 220 -7.51 11.93 9.28
CA VAL A 220 -7.35 11.78 7.85
C VAL A 220 -6.48 12.93 7.37
N HIS A 221 -5.59 12.66 6.43
CA HIS A 221 -4.81 13.68 5.74
C HIS A 221 -5.20 13.67 4.26
N CYS A 222 -5.31 14.86 3.67
CA CYS A 222 -5.54 15.04 2.24
C CYS A 222 -4.57 16.09 1.73
N THR A 223 -3.83 15.76 0.68
CA THR A 223 -2.85 16.65 0.06
C THR A 223 -2.97 16.56 -1.45
N ALA A 224 -2.94 17.70 -2.14
CA ALA A 224 -2.71 17.71 -3.59
C ALA A 224 -1.37 17.01 -3.87
N TRP A 225 -1.36 16.06 -4.80
CA TRP A 225 -0.22 15.17 -5.04
C TRP A 225 0.49 15.46 -6.36
N GLY A 226 -0.17 16.17 -7.28
CA GLY A 226 0.37 16.60 -8.56
C GLY A 226 -0.60 16.37 -9.71
N GLU A 227 -0.10 16.46 -10.93
CA GLU A 227 -0.91 16.37 -12.15
C GLU A 227 -0.42 15.28 -13.09
N GLY A 228 -1.37 14.69 -13.82
CA GLY A 228 -1.10 13.79 -14.92
C GLY A 228 -0.42 12.48 -14.52
N GLN A 229 0.21 11.83 -15.50
CA GLN A 229 0.70 10.47 -15.34
C GLN A 229 1.89 10.37 -14.38
N GLN A 230 2.78 11.37 -14.32
CA GLN A 230 4.00 11.29 -13.53
C GLN A 230 3.73 11.32 -12.02
N ALA A 231 2.86 12.22 -11.53
CA ALA A 231 2.50 12.28 -10.12
C ALA A 231 1.91 10.95 -9.61
N VAL A 232 1.14 10.28 -10.47
CA VAL A 232 0.57 8.97 -10.17
C VAL A 232 1.61 7.87 -10.19
N LEU A 233 2.52 7.84 -11.15
CA LEU A 233 3.60 6.84 -11.19
C LEU A 233 4.46 6.92 -9.93
N ASP A 234 4.78 8.14 -9.49
CA ASP A 234 5.47 8.38 -8.23
C ASP A 234 4.69 7.81 -7.03
N TYR A 235 3.37 8.01 -6.99
CA TYR A 235 2.52 7.42 -5.94
C TYR A 235 2.57 5.89 -5.98
N LEU A 236 2.31 5.32 -7.15
CA LEU A 236 2.23 3.89 -7.35
C LEU A 236 3.56 3.21 -6.99
N ALA A 237 4.69 3.78 -7.42
CA ALA A 237 6.02 3.29 -7.07
C ALA A 237 6.29 3.39 -5.56
N ARG A 238 5.91 4.49 -4.91
CA ARG A 238 6.17 4.72 -3.47
C ARG A 238 5.32 3.86 -2.54
N TYR A 239 4.09 3.50 -2.94
CA TYR A 239 3.12 2.89 -2.02
C TYR A 239 2.66 1.49 -2.42
N VAL A 240 2.46 1.18 -3.71
CA VAL A 240 1.86 -0.11 -4.10
C VAL A 240 2.77 -1.30 -3.79
N PHE A 241 4.00 -1.27 -4.26
CA PHE A 241 4.94 -2.40 -4.14
C PHE A 241 5.87 -2.32 -2.94
N ARG A 242 5.74 -1.26 -2.13
CA ARG A 242 6.54 -1.12 -0.93
C ARG A 242 6.26 -2.26 0.04
N VAL A 243 7.30 -3.01 0.37
CA VAL A 243 7.29 -3.97 1.48
C VAL A 243 7.58 -3.26 2.80
N ALA A 244 7.48 -3.98 3.91
CA ALA A 244 7.67 -3.41 5.25
C ALA A 244 9.01 -2.65 5.41
N ILE A 245 10.10 -3.17 4.83
CA ILE A 245 11.43 -2.56 4.83
C ILE A 245 12.20 -2.87 3.54
N THR A 246 12.98 -1.92 3.04
CA THR A 246 13.90 -2.13 1.91
C THR A 246 15.30 -2.49 2.41
N ASN A 247 16.08 -3.23 1.62
CA ASN A 247 17.46 -3.62 1.99
C ASN A 247 18.34 -2.40 2.32
N ALA A 248 18.20 -1.29 1.57
CA ALA A 248 18.93 -0.04 1.83
C ALA A 248 18.63 0.63 3.19
N ARG A 249 17.63 0.15 3.94
CA ARG A 249 17.35 0.61 5.30
C ARG A 249 18.00 -0.28 6.37
N ILE A 250 18.56 -1.42 6.02
CA ILE A 250 19.32 -2.28 6.93
C ILE A 250 20.78 -1.85 6.84
N VAL A 251 21.30 -1.29 7.94
CA VAL A 251 22.63 -0.67 7.98
C VAL A 251 23.58 -1.38 8.93
N GLY A 252 23.10 -2.38 9.67
CA GLY A 252 23.93 -3.25 10.49
C GLY A 252 23.19 -4.55 10.81
N LEU A 253 23.96 -5.63 10.98
CA LEU A 253 23.51 -6.95 11.38
C LEU A 253 24.65 -7.57 12.19
N ASP A 254 24.33 -8.01 13.40
CA ASP A 254 25.23 -8.75 14.27
C ASP A 254 24.53 -10.00 14.81
N ASP A 255 25.20 -10.72 15.71
CA ASP A 255 24.71 -11.99 16.24
C ASP A 255 23.41 -11.89 17.04
N GLN A 256 23.05 -10.70 17.53
CA GLN A 256 21.92 -10.46 18.42
C GLN A 256 20.85 -9.55 17.81
N ALA A 257 21.23 -8.66 16.88
CA ALA A 257 20.37 -7.57 16.46
C ALA A 257 20.58 -7.10 15.01
N VAL A 258 19.59 -6.35 14.54
CA VAL A 258 19.54 -5.67 13.26
C VAL A 258 19.50 -4.17 13.51
N THR A 259 20.34 -3.40 12.84
CA THR A 259 20.28 -1.94 12.86
C THR A 259 19.58 -1.43 11.62
N ILE A 260 18.47 -0.72 11.81
CA ILE A 260 17.68 -0.13 10.72
C ILE A 260 17.73 1.39 10.74
N ARG A 261 17.82 2.00 9.57
CA ARG A 261 17.73 3.46 9.38
C ARG A 261 16.28 3.88 9.11
N HIS A 262 15.81 4.91 9.78
CA HIS A 262 14.47 5.48 9.66
C HIS A 262 14.50 7.01 9.79
N LYS A 263 13.48 7.71 9.28
CA LYS A 263 13.33 9.15 9.48
C LYS A 263 12.54 9.41 10.76
N HIS A 264 13.06 10.29 11.60
CA HIS A 264 12.37 10.77 12.78
C HIS A 264 11.20 11.67 12.35
N ARG A 265 9.98 11.39 12.86
CA ARG A 265 8.74 12.03 12.38
C ARG A 265 8.73 13.55 12.54
N LYS A 266 9.20 14.08 13.67
CA LYS A 266 9.16 15.54 13.94
C LYS A 266 10.25 16.32 13.20
N SER A 267 11.46 15.77 13.12
CA SER A 267 12.61 16.50 12.57
C SER A 267 12.97 16.15 11.13
N ASN A 268 12.32 15.13 10.55
CA ASN A 268 12.62 14.57 9.23
C ASN A 268 14.08 14.09 9.05
N ARG A 269 14.87 14.03 10.13
CA ARG A 269 16.28 13.59 10.12
C ARG A 269 16.36 12.07 10.14
N TRP A 270 17.35 11.54 9.43
CA TRP A 270 17.68 10.11 9.51
C TRP A 270 18.23 9.76 10.89
N ARG A 271 17.76 8.64 11.44
CA ARG A 271 18.21 8.02 12.67
C ARG A 271 18.34 6.51 12.47
N THR A 272 19.08 5.86 13.35
CA THR A 272 19.17 4.40 13.40
C THR A 272 18.45 3.86 14.64
N SER A 273 17.96 2.64 14.54
CA SER A 273 17.44 1.86 15.67
C SER A 273 18.03 0.46 15.59
N ARG A 274 18.64 0.01 16.69
CA ARG A 274 19.05 -1.39 16.86
C ARG A 274 17.86 -2.17 17.43
N ILE A 275 17.47 -3.25 16.77
CA ILE A 275 16.31 -4.08 17.10
C ILE A 275 16.82 -5.51 17.30
N PRO A 276 16.51 -6.19 18.41
CA PRO A 276 16.85 -7.59 18.59
C PRO A 276 16.35 -8.45 17.42
N GLY A 277 17.11 -9.47 17.01
CA GLY A 277 16.80 -10.28 15.85
C GLY A 277 15.41 -10.91 15.89
N HIS A 278 15.04 -11.51 17.04
CA HIS A 278 13.71 -12.07 17.26
C HIS A 278 12.60 -11.02 17.11
N GLU A 279 12.83 -9.80 17.60
CA GLU A 279 11.87 -8.70 17.53
C GLU A 279 11.77 -8.16 16.08
N PHE A 280 12.87 -8.16 15.33
CA PHE A 280 12.83 -7.86 13.90
C PHE A 280 11.98 -8.89 13.14
N MET A 281 12.17 -10.18 13.41
CA MET A 281 11.38 -11.25 12.80
C MET A 281 9.88 -11.07 13.12
N ARG A 282 9.53 -10.88 14.38
CA ARG A 282 8.14 -10.61 14.81
C ARG A 282 7.56 -9.39 14.11
N ARG A 283 8.31 -8.27 14.09
CA ARG A 283 7.88 -7.02 13.46
C ARG A 283 7.77 -7.11 11.94
N PHE A 284 8.61 -7.88 11.27
CA PHE A 284 8.51 -8.09 9.84
C PHE A 284 7.29 -8.95 9.50
N LEU A 285 7.17 -10.10 10.17
CA LEU A 285 6.18 -11.13 9.82
C LEU A 285 4.74 -10.66 10.03
N GLN A 286 4.46 -9.82 11.02
CA GLN A 286 3.11 -9.22 11.19
C GLN A 286 2.62 -8.38 9.98
N HIS A 287 3.50 -8.02 9.05
CA HIS A 287 3.15 -7.31 7.82
C HIS A 287 2.95 -8.24 6.61
N VAL A 288 3.21 -9.55 6.77
CA VAL A 288 2.95 -10.56 5.76
C VAL A 288 1.44 -10.80 5.69
N LEU A 289 0.82 -10.27 4.64
CA LEU A 289 -0.63 -10.33 4.49
C LEU A 289 -1.13 -11.78 4.28
N PRO A 290 -2.40 -12.09 4.61
CA PRO A 290 -2.99 -13.42 4.37
C PRO A 290 -3.12 -13.75 2.88
N LYS A 291 -3.01 -15.03 2.51
CA LYS A 291 -3.26 -15.50 1.13
C LYS A 291 -4.64 -15.02 0.65
N GLY A 292 -4.70 -14.56 -0.61
CA GLY A 292 -5.92 -14.04 -1.24
C GLY A 292 -6.26 -12.58 -0.89
N LEU A 293 -5.62 -11.96 0.11
CA LEU A 293 -5.86 -10.56 0.41
C LEU A 293 -5.14 -9.65 -0.59
N HIS A 294 -5.90 -8.89 -1.37
CA HIS A 294 -5.38 -7.86 -2.26
C HIS A 294 -5.01 -6.59 -1.48
N LYS A 295 -3.74 -6.19 -1.57
CA LYS A 295 -3.18 -4.97 -0.96
C LYS A 295 -3.66 -3.68 -1.67
N VAL A 296 -3.94 -3.77 -2.97
CA VAL A 296 -4.44 -2.68 -3.80
C VAL A 296 -5.87 -2.98 -4.22
N ARG A 297 -6.74 -1.99 -4.15
CA ARG A 297 -8.15 -2.08 -4.56
C ARG A 297 -8.57 -0.81 -5.31
N TYR A 298 -9.49 -0.98 -6.26
CA TYR A 298 -10.00 0.10 -7.09
C TYR A 298 -11.48 0.31 -6.81
N PHE A 299 -11.87 1.57 -6.66
CA PHE A 299 -13.23 1.98 -6.34
C PHE A 299 -13.64 3.20 -7.17
N GLY A 300 -14.93 3.52 -7.14
CA GLY A 300 -15.50 4.65 -7.87
C GLY A 300 -15.29 4.48 -9.36
N LEU A 301 -14.82 5.51 -10.04
CA LEU A 301 -14.58 5.51 -11.48
C LEU A 301 -13.60 4.41 -11.95
N TRP A 302 -12.66 3.99 -11.09
CA TRP A 302 -11.70 2.93 -11.42
C TRP A 302 -12.18 1.52 -11.06
N HIS A 303 -13.40 1.38 -10.52
CA HIS A 303 -13.97 0.06 -10.30
C HIS A 303 -14.03 -0.70 -11.64
N PRO A 304 -13.70 -2.01 -11.71
CA PRO A 304 -13.69 -2.76 -12.97
C PRO A 304 -15.00 -2.70 -13.76
N ALA A 305 -16.14 -2.60 -13.08
CA ALA A 305 -17.46 -2.44 -13.70
C ALA A 305 -17.70 -1.05 -14.33
N ARG A 306 -16.81 -0.08 -14.13
CA ARG A 306 -16.89 1.30 -14.67
C ARG A 306 -15.81 1.61 -15.70
N ARG A 307 -15.19 0.57 -16.31
CA ARG A 307 -14.13 0.74 -17.32
C ARG A 307 -14.53 1.64 -18.49
N GLU A 308 -15.75 1.47 -19.00
CA GLU A 308 -16.27 2.29 -20.09
C GLU A 308 -16.43 3.76 -19.67
N GLN A 309 -16.97 4.02 -18.47
CA GLN A 309 -17.06 5.37 -17.93
C GLN A 309 -15.68 6.00 -17.71
N ALA A 310 -14.69 5.23 -17.25
CA ALA A 310 -13.32 5.71 -17.10
C ALA A 310 -12.68 6.04 -18.46
N ALA A 311 -12.92 5.23 -19.49
CA ALA A 311 -12.47 5.50 -20.85
C ALA A 311 -13.13 6.76 -21.42
N ARG A 312 -14.45 6.92 -21.22
CA ARG A 312 -15.18 8.14 -21.61
C ARG A 312 -14.68 9.38 -20.89
N ALA A 313 -14.46 9.30 -19.58
CA ALA A 313 -13.88 10.40 -18.80
C ALA A 313 -12.50 10.80 -19.33
N ARG A 314 -11.67 9.83 -19.77
CA ARG A 314 -10.40 10.15 -20.44
C ARG A 314 -10.61 10.92 -21.72
N LEU A 315 -11.54 10.48 -22.58
CA LEU A 315 -11.84 11.15 -23.84
C LEU A 315 -12.31 12.59 -23.60
N LEU A 316 -13.24 12.80 -22.66
CA LEU A 316 -13.70 14.14 -22.27
C LEU A 316 -12.52 15.04 -21.85
N LEU A 317 -11.65 14.54 -20.97
CA LEU A 317 -10.47 15.28 -20.51
C LEU A 317 -9.42 15.53 -21.60
N GLN A 318 -9.38 14.71 -22.66
CA GLN A 318 -8.49 14.92 -23.80
C GLN A 318 -9.04 15.97 -24.77
N LEU A 319 -10.36 16.05 -24.91
CA LEU A 319 -11.04 17.04 -25.75
C LEU A 319 -11.08 18.43 -25.08
N ASP A 320 -11.24 18.49 -23.76
CA ASP A 320 -11.25 19.74 -22.97
C ASP A 320 -9.85 20.34 -22.77
N ARG A 321 -8.78 19.60 -23.08
CA ARG A 321 -7.44 20.18 -23.05
C ARG A 321 -7.33 21.19 -24.19
N PRO A 322 -7.10 22.49 -23.93
CA PRO A 322 -6.71 23.38 -24.99
C PRO A 322 -5.49 22.78 -25.69
N ALA A 323 -5.53 22.72 -27.02
CA ALA A 323 -4.38 22.33 -27.83
C ALA A 323 -3.18 23.15 -27.32
N THR A 324 -2.27 22.49 -26.61
CA THR A 324 -1.20 23.21 -25.95
C THR A 324 -0.30 23.77 -27.05
N ALA A 325 -0.15 25.10 -27.04
CA ALA A 325 0.78 25.82 -27.88
C ALA A 325 2.15 25.11 -27.85
N ARG A 326 2.72 24.96 -29.04
CA ARG A 326 4.00 24.31 -29.33
C ARG A 326 5.15 24.89 -28.51
#